data_AF-D2B0T8-F1
#
_entry.id   AF-D2B0T8-F1
#
_cell.length_a   1.000
_cell.length_b   1.000
_cell.length_c   1.000
_cell.angle_alpha   90.00
_cell.angle_beta   90.00
_cell.angle_gamma   90.00
#
_symmetry.space_group_name_H-M   'P 1'
#
loop_
_entity.id
_entity.type
_entity.pdbx_description
1 polymer ?
#
loop_
_entity_poly.entity_id
_entity_poly.type
_entity_poly.pdbx_seq_one_letter_code
_entity_poly.pdbx_strand_id
1 'polypeptide(L)'
;MDLPQVVSRDEWLTARKELLAKEKEFTRMRDVVTEERRGLPMVKVDKDYVFDGPDGEVDLPGLFDGRRQLIVYHFMWLWDTDEGCASCSLLVDNIGHLSHLHARDTSLVLASRAPLAGIERFRARMGWTVPWYSSYRSDFNYDFNATMDESVAPVEYNYKDKATLMREGLAFFVKGDGHGMSVFLRDGDSVFHTYSTYGRGADLLVGTYNYLDLTPLGRQKYINEFLHHDKYDV
;
A
#
# COMPACT_ATOMS: atom_id res chain seq x y z
N MET A 1 -3.81 -25.52 15.65
CA MET A 1 -3.53 -25.95 14.27
C MET A 1 -2.77 -27.24 14.35
N ASP A 2 -3.22 -28.25 13.62
CA ASP A 2 -2.52 -29.54 13.57
C ASP A 2 -1.31 -29.43 12.64
N LEU A 3 -0.23 -30.12 12.99
CA LEU A 3 0.98 -30.16 12.17
C LEU A 3 0.72 -30.95 10.87
N PRO A 4 1.42 -30.63 9.76
CA PRO A 4 1.36 -31.42 8.55
C PRO A 4 1.74 -32.89 8.80
N GLN A 5 1.15 -33.80 8.03
CA GLN A 5 1.46 -35.23 8.11
C GLN A 5 2.93 -35.51 7.78
N VAL A 6 3.56 -36.40 8.56
CA VAL A 6 4.89 -36.93 8.27
C VAL A 6 4.77 -38.09 7.27
N VAL A 7 5.43 -37.96 6.12
CA VAL A 7 5.38 -38.92 5.00
C VAL A 7 6.78 -39.24 4.49
N SER A 8 6.90 -40.24 3.60
CA SER A 8 8.17 -40.53 2.92
C SER A 8 8.58 -39.41 1.95
N ARG A 9 9.86 -39.38 1.54
CA ARG A 9 10.35 -38.39 0.57
C ARG A 9 9.65 -38.49 -0.79
N ASP A 10 9.35 -39.70 -1.24
CA ASP A 10 8.70 -39.95 -2.54
C ASP A 10 7.23 -39.51 -2.54
N GLU A 11 6.52 -39.77 -1.43
CA GLU A 11 5.16 -39.30 -1.23
C GLU A 11 5.10 -37.76 -1.17
N TRP A 12 6.01 -37.15 -0.41
CA TRP A 12 6.16 -35.68 -0.40
C TRP A 12 6.43 -35.11 -1.80
N LEU A 13 7.33 -35.74 -2.58
CA LEU A 13 7.70 -35.25 -3.91
C LEU A 13 6.52 -35.35 -4.88
N THR A 14 5.69 -36.39 -4.75
CA THR A 14 4.47 -36.56 -5.53
C THR A 14 3.50 -35.41 -5.23
N ALA A 15 3.15 -35.19 -3.95
CA ALA A 15 2.27 -34.09 -3.55
C ALA A 15 2.85 -32.71 -3.93
N ARG A 16 4.17 -32.52 -3.80
CA ARG A 16 4.83 -31.25 -4.17
C ARG A 16 4.71 -30.94 -5.66
N LYS A 17 4.80 -31.95 -6.52
CA LYS A 17 4.65 -31.79 -7.99
C LYS A 17 3.21 -31.42 -8.37
N GLU A 18 2.22 -31.96 -7.66
CA GLU A 18 0.82 -31.56 -7.84
C GLU A 18 0.61 -30.10 -7.45
N LEU A 19 1.14 -29.67 -6.29
CA LEU A 19 1.11 -28.25 -5.88
C LEU A 19 1.83 -27.34 -6.89
N LEU A 20 2.97 -27.79 -7.45
CA LEU A 20 3.76 -27.01 -8.41
C LEU A 20 2.94 -26.67 -9.67
N ALA A 21 2.03 -27.56 -10.10
CA ALA A 21 1.16 -27.27 -11.24
C ALA A 21 0.23 -26.08 -10.94
N LYS A 22 -0.35 -26.02 -9.74
CA LYS A 22 -1.21 -24.92 -9.28
C LYS A 22 -0.43 -23.62 -9.12
N GLU A 23 0.77 -23.66 -8.53
CA GLU A 23 1.64 -22.47 -8.41
C GLU A 23 2.02 -21.89 -9.77
N LYS A 24 2.28 -22.74 -10.76
CA LYS A 24 2.55 -22.31 -12.15
C LYS A 24 1.32 -21.68 -12.79
N GLU A 25 0.12 -22.20 -12.53
CA GLU A 25 -1.13 -21.59 -13.00
C GLU A 25 -1.35 -20.22 -12.38
N PHE A 26 -1.18 -20.11 -11.06
CA PHE A 26 -1.23 -18.83 -10.36
C PHE A 26 -0.23 -17.82 -10.92
N THR A 27 0.99 -18.26 -11.23
CA THR A 27 2.02 -17.40 -11.85
C THR A 27 1.55 -16.85 -13.20
N ARG A 28 1.00 -17.70 -14.08
CA ARG A 28 0.45 -17.25 -15.37
C ARG A 28 -0.73 -16.29 -15.20
N MET A 29 -1.62 -16.58 -14.25
CA MET A 29 -2.76 -15.70 -13.97
C MET A 29 -2.30 -14.33 -13.48
N ARG A 30 -1.27 -14.28 -12.62
CA ARG A 30 -0.66 -13.03 -12.19
C ARG A 30 -0.10 -12.24 -13.38
N ASP A 31 0.53 -12.91 -14.34
CA ASP A 31 1.06 -12.25 -15.53
C ASP A 31 -0.07 -11.64 -16.37
N VAL A 32 -1.20 -12.34 -16.51
CA VAL A 32 -2.43 -11.80 -17.16
C VAL A 32 -2.94 -10.55 -16.44
N VAL A 33 -3.15 -10.62 -15.13
CA VAL A 33 -3.62 -9.46 -14.33
C VAL A 33 -2.64 -8.28 -14.41
N THR A 34 -1.33 -8.56 -14.50
CA THR A 34 -0.32 -7.50 -14.64
C THR A 34 -0.42 -6.81 -16.00
N GLU A 35 -0.68 -7.55 -17.08
CA GLU A 35 -0.93 -6.97 -18.41
C GLU A 35 -2.24 -6.17 -18.43
N GLU A 36 -3.32 -6.70 -17.88
CA GLU A 36 -4.61 -6.00 -17.81
C GLU A 36 -4.51 -4.70 -17.01
N ARG A 37 -3.73 -4.68 -15.91
CA ARG A 37 -3.46 -3.46 -15.15
C ARG A 37 -2.75 -2.40 -15.98
N ARG A 38 -1.81 -2.78 -16.85
CA ARG A 38 -1.15 -1.84 -17.77
C ARG A 38 -2.08 -1.29 -18.84
N GLY A 39 -3.13 -2.05 -19.19
CA GLY A 39 -4.12 -1.67 -20.20
C GLY A 39 -5.29 -0.82 -19.68
N LEU A 40 -5.34 -0.49 -18.38
CA LEU A 40 -6.41 0.34 -17.82
C LEU A 40 -6.43 1.74 -18.46
N PRO A 41 -7.62 2.33 -18.71
CA PRO A 41 -7.71 3.73 -19.09
C PRO A 41 -7.19 4.61 -17.95
N MET A 42 -6.61 5.75 -18.31
CA MET A 42 -6.03 6.70 -17.37
C MET A 42 -6.85 7.99 -17.33
N VAL A 43 -6.90 8.62 -16.16
CA VAL A 43 -7.63 9.88 -15.92
C VAL A 43 -6.62 10.99 -15.77
N LYS A 44 -6.76 12.07 -16.54
CA LYS A 44 -5.91 13.26 -16.39
C LYS A 44 -6.19 13.91 -15.04
N VAL A 45 -5.13 14.24 -14.32
CA VAL A 45 -5.20 14.97 -13.05
C VAL A 45 -5.00 16.45 -13.34
N ASP A 46 -6.09 17.21 -13.33
CA ASP A 46 -6.07 18.67 -13.58
C ASP A 46 -6.03 19.50 -12.29
N LYS A 47 -6.21 18.87 -11.12
CA LYS A 47 -6.18 19.56 -9.83
C LYS A 47 -4.74 19.71 -9.33
N ASP A 48 -4.39 20.93 -8.94
CA ASP A 48 -3.11 21.24 -8.34
C ASP A 48 -3.10 20.80 -6.87
N TYR A 49 -2.43 19.67 -6.59
CA TYR A 49 -2.20 19.19 -5.24
C TYR A 49 -0.89 19.71 -4.68
N VAL A 50 -0.89 19.95 -3.38
CA VAL A 50 0.23 20.49 -2.62
C VAL A 50 0.53 19.57 -1.45
N PHE A 51 1.81 19.34 -1.17
CA PHE A 51 2.29 18.49 -0.09
C PHE A 51 3.39 19.20 0.70
N ASP A 52 3.42 19.00 2.00
CA ASP A 52 4.55 19.41 2.83
C ASP A 52 5.58 18.28 2.85
N GLY A 53 6.79 18.56 2.37
CA GLY A 53 7.95 17.67 2.41
C GLY A 53 9.06 18.20 3.33
N PRO A 54 10.09 17.39 3.60
CA PRO A 54 11.21 17.78 4.48
C PRO A 54 12.01 18.99 3.95
N ASP A 55 12.02 19.18 2.62
CA ASP A 55 12.71 20.28 1.95
C ASP A 55 11.77 21.45 1.58
N GLY A 56 10.53 21.43 2.08
CA GLY A 56 9.50 22.43 1.80
C GLY A 56 8.30 21.88 1.03
N GLU A 57 7.49 22.81 0.56
CA GLU A 57 6.26 22.53 -0.18
C GLU A 57 6.57 21.99 -1.58
N VAL A 58 5.86 20.94 -2.02
CA VAL A 58 5.98 20.33 -3.35
C VAL A 58 4.60 20.06 -3.95
N ASP A 59 4.50 20.11 -5.27
CA ASP A 59 3.29 19.73 -6.00
C ASP A 59 3.31 18.24 -6.40
N LEU A 60 2.21 17.73 -6.96
CA LEU A 60 2.13 16.34 -7.44
C LEU A 60 3.22 16.02 -8.51
N PRO A 61 3.47 16.86 -9.53
CA PRO A 61 4.61 16.68 -10.45
C PRO A 61 5.97 16.60 -9.74
N GLY A 62 6.17 17.34 -8.66
CA GLY A 62 7.38 17.33 -7.84
C GLY A 62 7.64 15.98 -7.18
N LEU A 63 6.60 15.26 -6.77
CA LEU A 63 6.72 13.90 -6.19
C LEU A 63 7.32 12.88 -7.16
N PHE A 64 7.28 13.14 -8.47
CA PHE A 64 7.92 12.28 -9.46
C PHE A 64 9.45 12.34 -9.40
N ASP A 65 10.06 13.39 -8.83
CA ASP A 65 11.52 13.55 -8.75
C ASP A 65 12.18 13.35 -10.14
N GLY A 66 11.61 14.00 -11.15
CA GLY A 66 12.08 13.94 -12.55
C GLY A 66 11.79 12.63 -13.29
N ARG A 67 11.13 11.65 -12.67
CA ARG A 67 10.79 10.36 -13.28
C ARG A 67 9.43 10.39 -13.98
N ARG A 68 9.14 9.40 -14.80
CA ARG A 68 7.85 9.30 -15.51
C ARG A 68 6.76 8.57 -14.74
N GLN A 69 7.10 7.70 -13.80
CA GLN A 69 6.12 6.96 -13.01
C GLN A 69 6.22 7.32 -11.54
N LEU A 70 5.07 7.40 -10.88
CA LEU A 70 4.97 7.65 -9.45
C LEU A 70 4.04 6.63 -8.81
N ILE A 71 4.51 5.98 -7.76
CA ILE A 71 3.71 5.17 -6.85
C ILE A 71 3.57 5.96 -5.56
N VAL A 72 2.33 6.27 -5.18
CA VAL A 72 2.02 6.88 -3.88
C VAL A 72 1.36 5.81 -3.02
N TYR A 73 2.00 5.45 -1.90
CA TYR A 73 1.35 4.67 -0.86
C TYR A 73 0.63 5.62 0.10
N HIS A 74 -0.69 5.51 0.16
CA HIS A 74 -1.51 6.24 1.12
C HIS A 74 -1.39 5.57 2.48
N PHE A 75 -0.59 6.17 3.34
CA PHE A 75 -0.26 5.63 4.65
C PHE A 75 -1.26 6.15 5.68
N MET A 76 -1.94 5.24 6.38
CA MET A 76 -2.95 5.59 7.39
C MET A 76 -2.31 6.13 8.67
N TRP A 77 -2.71 7.34 9.07
CA TRP A 77 -2.29 7.97 10.31
C TRP A 77 -3.32 7.73 11.42
N LEU A 78 -2.86 7.40 12.62
CA LEU A 78 -3.70 7.19 13.80
C LEU A 78 -3.72 8.45 14.65
N TRP A 79 -4.75 9.26 14.46
CA TRP A 79 -4.90 10.58 15.11
C TRP A 79 -5.03 10.55 16.62
N ASP A 80 -5.49 9.44 17.18
CA ASP A 80 -5.65 9.22 18.63
C ASP A 80 -4.31 9.01 19.35
N THR A 81 -3.34 8.44 18.64
CA THR A 81 -2.02 8.09 19.17
C THR A 81 -0.89 8.95 18.60
N ASP A 82 -1.18 9.73 17.55
CA ASP A 82 -0.18 10.48 16.78
C ASP A 82 0.94 9.56 16.25
N GLU A 83 0.55 8.37 15.79
CA GLU A 83 1.45 7.35 15.26
C GLU A 83 0.97 6.82 13.89
N GLY A 84 1.88 6.20 13.14
CA GLY A 84 1.50 5.48 11.94
C GLY A 84 0.78 4.17 12.25
N CYS A 85 -0.19 3.77 11.41
CA CYS A 85 -0.85 2.47 11.57
C CYS A 85 0.13 1.30 11.52
N ALA A 86 -0.05 0.31 12.39
CA ALA A 86 0.81 -0.88 12.45
C ALA A 86 0.81 -1.70 11.15
N SER A 87 -0.33 -1.88 10.48
CA SER A 87 -0.38 -2.63 9.21
C SER A 87 0.29 -1.88 8.05
N CYS A 88 0.14 -0.56 8.00
CA CYS A 88 0.86 0.29 7.06
C CYS A 88 2.37 0.26 7.33
N SER A 89 2.75 0.26 8.61
CA SER A 89 4.16 0.18 9.04
C SER A 89 4.78 -1.15 8.63
N LEU A 90 4.09 -2.27 8.83
CA LEU A 90 4.54 -3.59 8.37
C LEU A 90 4.78 -3.59 6.84
N LEU A 91 3.92 -2.94 6.06
CA LEU A 91 4.12 -2.84 4.61
C LEU A 91 5.37 -2.02 4.29
N VAL A 92 5.56 -0.87 4.94
CA VAL A 92 6.73 -0.01 4.70
C VAL A 92 8.04 -0.70 5.12
N ASP A 93 8.04 -1.50 6.18
CA ASP A 93 9.17 -2.35 6.59
C ASP A 93 9.60 -3.34 5.49
N ASN A 94 8.73 -3.62 4.51
CA ASN A 94 9.01 -4.51 3.37
C ASN A 94 9.44 -3.76 2.10
N ILE A 95 9.52 -2.42 2.13
CA ILE A 95 10.02 -1.64 1.00
C ILE A 95 11.54 -1.76 0.95
N GLY A 96 12.04 -2.41 -0.11
CA GLY A 96 13.47 -2.55 -0.37
C GLY A 96 14.12 -1.28 -0.91
N HIS A 97 15.37 -1.40 -1.35
CA HIS A 97 16.13 -0.28 -1.89
C HIS A 97 15.48 0.32 -3.17
N LEU A 98 15.21 1.62 -3.17
CA LEU A 98 14.47 2.29 -4.25
C LEU A 98 15.24 2.41 -5.58
N SER A 99 16.56 2.22 -5.59
CA SER A 99 17.38 2.31 -6.82
C SER A 99 16.88 1.43 -7.96
N HIS A 100 16.29 0.26 -7.67
CA HIS A 100 15.76 -0.61 -8.71
C HIS A 100 14.53 -0.02 -9.39
N LEU A 101 13.69 0.70 -8.65
CA LEU A 101 12.56 1.47 -9.20
C LEU A 101 13.06 2.71 -9.94
N HIS A 102 14.01 3.44 -9.37
CA HIS A 102 14.58 4.64 -9.99
C HIS A 102 15.23 4.33 -11.34
N ALA A 103 15.96 3.21 -11.45
CA ALA A 103 16.54 2.72 -12.70
C ALA A 103 15.49 2.33 -13.76
N ARG A 104 14.22 2.24 -13.38
CA ARG A 104 13.05 1.98 -14.24
C ARG A 104 12.11 3.17 -14.27
N ASP A 105 12.65 4.37 -14.06
CA ASP A 105 11.94 5.64 -14.23
C ASP A 105 10.67 5.71 -13.36
N THR A 106 10.77 5.21 -12.13
CA THR A 106 9.67 5.14 -11.16
C THR A 106 10.10 5.66 -9.80
N SER A 107 9.36 6.62 -9.26
CA SER A 107 9.44 7.07 -7.87
C SER A 107 8.42 6.33 -7.01
N LEU A 108 8.77 6.08 -5.75
CA LEU A 108 7.85 5.55 -4.74
C LEU A 108 7.93 6.45 -3.51
N VAL A 109 6.77 6.93 -3.06
CA VAL A 109 6.64 7.83 -1.92
C VAL A 109 5.49 7.37 -1.01
N LEU A 110 5.54 7.77 0.25
CA LEU A 110 4.42 7.69 1.17
C LEU A 110 3.70 9.04 1.24
N ALA A 111 2.39 9.03 1.39
CA ALA A 111 1.59 10.22 1.67
C ALA A 111 0.63 9.94 2.83
N SER A 112 0.57 10.87 3.79
CA SER A 112 -0.40 10.82 4.88
C SER A 112 -1.05 12.18 5.07
N ARG A 113 -2.36 12.17 5.31
CA ARG A 113 -3.08 13.34 5.79
C ARG A 113 -2.77 13.50 7.28
N ALA A 114 -1.59 14.01 7.61
CA ALA A 114 -1.11 14.22 8.98
C ALA A 114 -0.04 15.31 9.01
N PRO A 115 0.14 16.09 10.10
CA PRO A 115 1.15 17.14 10.14
C PRO A 115 2.56 16.60 9.87
N LEU A 116 3.36 17.30 9.05
CA LEU A 116 4.71 16.87 8.66
C LEU A 116 5.60 16.55 9.88
N ALA A 117 5.54 17.37 10.93
CA ALA A 117 6.32 17.14 12.14
C ALA A 117 6.01 15.79 12.83
N GLY A 118 4.76 15.32 12.77
CA GLY A 118 4.38 13.99 13.29
C GLY A 118 4.95 12.87 12.43
N ILE A 119 4.80 13.01 11.10
CA ILE A 119 5.37 12.11 10.11
C ILE A 119 6.88 11.96 10.29
N GLU A 120 7.61 13.08 10.41
CA GLU A 120 9.08 13.06 10.55
C GLU A 120 9.54 12.38 11.84
N ARG A 121 8.86 12.64 12.97
CA ARG A 121 9.14 11.95 14.24
C ARG A 121 8.95 10.44 14.10
N PHE A 122 7.83 10.02 13.52
CA PHE A 122 7.51 8.60 13.39
C PHE A 122 8.44 7.91 12.37
N ARG A 123 8.70 8.53 11.22
CA ARG A 123 9.66 8.05 10.22
C ARG A 123 11.06 7.86 10.82
N ALA A 124 11.51 8.82 11.63
CA ALA A 124 12.81 8.73 12.31
C ALA A 124 12.85 7.58 13.32
N ARG A 125 11.78 7.41 14.12
CA ARG A 125 11.64 6.27 15.05
C ARG A 125 11.71 4.92 14.33
N MET A 126 11.05 4.81 13.18
CA MET A 126 11.04 3.58 12.37
C MET A 126 12.29 3.39 11.50
N GLY A 127 13.23 4.35 11.50
CA GLY A 127 14.48 4.25 10.73
C GLY A 127 14.30 4.22 9.21
N TRP A 128 13.14 4.63 8.70
CA TRP A 128 12.83 4.54 7.28
C TRP A 128 13.48 5.65 6.46
N THR A 129 13.88 5.31 5.24
CA THR A 129 14.50 6.25 4.29
C THR A 129 13.60 6.59 3.10
N VAL A 130 12.49 5.87 2.90
CA VAL A 130 11.50 6.19 1.87
C VAL A 130 10.99 7.63 2.03
N PRO A 131 10.85 8.41 0.94
CA PRO A 131 10.25 9.74 1.00
C PRO A 131 8.82 9.67 1.54
N TRP A 132 8.47 10.56 2.48
CA TRP A 132 7.13 10.64 3.05
C TRP A 132 6.70 12.09 3.13
N TYR A 133 5.56 12.39 2.51
CA TYR A 133 5.00 13.72 2.40
C TYR A 133 3.68 13.83 3.17
N SER A 134 3.42 15.03 3.68
CA SER A 134 2.15 15.38 4.28
C SER A 134 1.19 15.92 3.23
N SER A 135 0.00 15.36 3.14
CA SER A 135 -1.13 15.92 2.40
C SER A 135 -2.11 16.64 3.32
N TYR A 136 -1.70 17.01 4.55
CA TYR A 136 -2.61 17.49 5.59
C TYR A 136 -3.43 18.73 5.19
N ARG A 137 -2.84 19.59 4.36
CA ARG A 137 -3.46 20.84 3.85
C ARG A 137 -4.07 20.66 2.45
N SER A 138 -4.23 19.42 1.99
CA SER A 138 -4.65 19.09 0.63
C SER A 138 -5.81 18.12 0.63
N ASP A 139 -6.64 18.21 -0.40
CA ASP A 139 -7.75 17.28 -0.63
C ASP A 139 -7.28 15.93 -1.21
N PHE A 140 -5.99 15.76 -1.50
CA PHE A 140 -5.44 14.62 -2.22
C PHE A 140 -5.94 13.27 -1.68
N ASN A 141 -5.86 13.02 -0.37
CA ASN A 141 -6.31 11.75 0.19
C ASN A 141 -7.83 11.54 0.08
N TYR A 142 -8.64 12.61 0.09
CA TYR A 142 -10.09 12.50 -0.11
C TYR A 142 -10.40 12.14 -1.57
N ASP A 143 -9.76 12.82 -2.53
CA ASP A 143 -9.96 12.61 -3.96
C ASP A 143 -9.52 11.20 -4.43
N PHE A 144 -8.56 10.58 -3.73
CA PHE A 144 -8.13 9.20 -3.96
C PHE A 144 -8.69 8.20 -2.93
N ASN A 145 -9.79 8.54 -2.25
CA ASN A 145 -10.54 7.66 -1.35
C ASN A 145 -9.68 6.95 -0.29
N ALA A 146 -8.63 7.64 0.18
CA ALA A 146 -7.76 7.22 1.27
C ALA A 146 -8.05 7.99 2.57
N THR A 147 -9.00 8.92 2.55
CA THR A 147 -9.60 9.53 3.74
C THR A 147 -11.10 9.63 3.55
N MET A 148 -11.86 9.23 4.56
CA MET A 148 -13.31 9.23 4.57
C MET A 148 -13.83 10.24 5.58
N ASP A 149 -14.47 11.29 5.08
CA ASP A 149 -15.17 12.31 5.86
C ASP A 149 -16.40 12.79 5.07
N GLU A 150 -17.60 12.40 5.51
CA GLU A 150 -18.85 12.77 4.83
C GLU A 150 -19.11 14.28 4.79
N SER A 151 -18.46 15.06 5.64
CA SER A 151 -18.57 16.52 5.58
C SER A 151 -17.78 17.13 4.41
N VAL A 152 -16.84 16.37 3.82
CA VAL A 152 -15.99 16.78 2.70
C VAL A 152 -16.48 16.16 1.38
N ALA A 153 -16.66 14.84 1.36
CA ALA A 153 -17.07 14.09 0.17
C ALA A 153 -17.87 12.83 0.54
N PRO A 154 -18.69 12.27 -0.37
CA PRO A 154 -19.35 10.99 -0.14
C PRO A 154 -18.34 9.90 0.23
N VAL A 155 -18.68 9.09 1.25
CA VAL A 155 -17.82 7.99 1.68
C VAL A 155 -17.74 6.93 0.60
N GLU A 156 -16.52 6.73 0.13
CA GLU A 156 -16.13 5.64 -0.74
C GLU A 156 -14.77 5.12 -0.28
N TYR A 157 -14.62 3.80 -0.24
CA TYR A 157 -13.34 3.14 -0.03
C TYR A 157 -13.32 1.84 -0.83
N ASN A 158 -12.24 1.61 -1.58
CA ASN A 158 -12.10 0.43 -2.43
C ASN A 158 -13.29 0.22 -3.39
N TYR A 159 -13.75 1.32 -4.01
CA TYR A 159 -14.88 1.36 -4.95
C TYR A 159 -16.21 0.89 -4.35
N LYS A 160 -16.37 1.05 -3.03
CA LYS A 160 -17.58 0.71 -2.28
C LYS A 160 -18.11 1.93 -1.55
N ASP A 161 -19.39 2.20 -1.73
CA ASP A 161 -20.10 3.22 -0.96
C ASP A 161 -20.25 2.83 0.51
N LYS A 162 -20.59 3.81 1.36
CA LYS A 162 -20.84 3.60 2.79
C LYS A 162 -21.82 2.47 3.08
N ALA A 163 -22.93 2.41 2.34
CA ALA A 163 -23.96 1.41 2.59
C ALA A 163 -23.39 -0.02 2.39
N THR A 164 -22.57 -0.20 1.36
CA THR A 164 -21.88 -1.46 1.06
C THR A 164 -20.83 -1.78 2.10
N LEU A 165 -20.00 -0.81 2.50
CA LEU A 165 -19.02 -0.99 3.58
C LEU A 165 -19.69 -1.46 4.87
N MET A 166 -20.82 -0.84 5.26
CA MET A 166 -21.58 -1.23 6.45
C MET A 166 -22.14 -2.66 6.34
N ARG A 167 -22.73 -3.02 5.19
CA ARG A 167 -23.29 -4.38 4.97
C ARG A 167 -22.22 -5.47 5.03
N GLU A 168 -21.00 -5.17 4.59
CA GLU A 168 -19.88 -6.11 4.55
C GLU A 168 -19.06 -6.15 5.85
N GLY A 169 -19.46 -5.42 6.89
CA GLY A 169 -18.72 -5.38 8.16
C GLY A 169 -17.42 -4.57 8.10
N LEU A 170 -17.28 -3.69 7.10
CA LEU A 170 -16.14 -2.80 6.89
C LEU A 170 -16.38 -1.39 7.44
N ALA A 171 -17.17 -1.29 8.52
CA ALA A 171 -17.55 -0.02 9.16
C ALA A 171 -16.33 0.82 9.60
N PHE A 172 -15.17 0.20 9.83
CA PHE A 172 -13.92 0.90 10.13
C PHE A 172 -13.54 1.91 9.01
N PHE A 173 -13.84 1.61 7.75
CA PHE A 173 -13.49 2.45 6.61
C PHE A 173 -14.57 3.50 6.26
N VAL A 174 -15.56 3.76 7.13
CA VAL A 174 -16.57 4.80 6.84
C VAL A 174 -16.18 6.18 7.37
N LYS A 175 -15.12 6.26 8.19
CA LYS A 175 -14.63 7.52 8.76
C LYS A 175 -13.14 7.41 9.08
N GLY A 176 -12.40 8.48 8.79
CA GLY A 176 -10.97 8.57 9.08
C GLY A 176 -10.12 8.15 7.90
N ASP A 177 -8.84 7.94 8.15
CA ASP A 177 -7.90 7.56 7.09
C ASP A 177 -8.02 6.07 6.77
N GLY A 178 -7.83 5.73 5.50
CA GLY A 178 -7.67 4.37 4.99
C GLY A 178 -6.30 4.21 4.36
N HIS A 179 -5.94 2.97 4.01
CA HIS A 179 -4.70 2.70 3.29
C HIS A 179 -4.96 2.32 1.84
N GLY A 180 -4.01 2.62 0.99
CA GLY A 180 -4.11 2.29 -0.42
C GLY A 180 -2.84 2.62 -1.17
N MET A 181 -2.85 2.38 -2.47
CA MET A 181 -1.78 2.74 -3.36
C MET A 181 -2.39 3.31 -4.63
N SER A 182 -1.88 4.45 -5.07
CA SER A 182 -2.19 5.03 -6.37
C SER A 182 -0.94 5.07 -7.24
N VAL A 183 -1.13 4.86 -8.54
CA VAL A 183 -0.07 4.92 -9.54
C VAL A 183 -0.41 6.02 -10.53
N PHE A 184 0.62 6.80 -10.86
CA PHE A 184 0.52 7.92 -11.78
C PHE A 184 1.59 7.82 -12.87
N LEU A 185 1.23 8.31 -14.05
CA LEU A 185 2.11 8.48 -15.19
C LEU A 185 2.24 9.96 -15.50
N ARG A 186 3.46 10.43 -15.75
CA ARG A 186 3.75 11.76 -16.26
C ARG A 186 4.14 11.67 -17.74
N ASP A 187 3.47 12.47 -18.56
CA ASP A 187 3.77 12.65 -19.97
C ASP A 187 3.84 14.14 -20.31
N GLY A 188 5.07 14.63 -20.51
CA GLY A 188 5.36 16.06 -20.52
C GLY A 188 4.96 16.73 -19.20
N ASP A 189 4.09 17.73 -19.31
CA ASP A 189 3.55 18.48 -18.16
C ASP A 189 2.23 17.91 -17.63
N SER A 190 1.69 16.87 -18.28
CA SER A 190 0.44 16.24 -17.84
C SER A 190 0.71 15.06 -16.90
N VAL A 191 -0.09 14.96 -15.84
CA VAL A 191 -0.12 13.82 -14.92
C VAL A 191 -1.42 13.07 -15.12
N PHE A 192 -1.33 11.74 -15.13
CA PHE A 192 -2.46 10.84 -15.26
C PHE A 192 -2.49 9.85 -14.10
N HIS A 193 -3.65 9.67 -13.47
CA HIS A 193 -3.92 8.57 -12.57
C HIS A 193 -4.23 7.31 -13.39
N THR A 194 -3.50 6.23 -13.16
CA THR A 194 -3.58 5.00 -13.97
C THR A 194 -4.12 3.80 -13.22
N TYR A 195 -3.92 3.76 -11.89
CA TYR A 195 -4.34 2.63 -11.08
C TYR A 195 -4.46 3.01 -9.61
N SER A 196 -5.45 2.45 -8.92
CA SER A 196 -5.51 2.44 -7.46
C SER A 196 -5.89 1.06 -6.92
N THR A 197 -5.34 0.72 -5.76
CA THR A 197 -5.74 -0.47 -5.00
C THR A 197 -5.74 -0.19 -3.50
N TYR A 198 -6.61 -0.89 -2.77
CA TYR A 198 -6.87 -0.66 -1.36
C TYR A 198 -7.03 -2.00 -0.63
N GLY A 199 -7.09 -1.96 0.70
CA GLY A 199 -7.33 -3.17 1.50
C GLY A 199 -6.31 -4.27 1.18
N ARG A 200 -6.80 -5.47 0.88
CA ARG A 200 -5.98 -6.65 0.54
C ARG A 200 -5.27 -6.55 -0.81
N GLY A 201 -5.61 -5.58 -1.66
CA GLY A 201 -4.91 -5.36 -2.92
C GLY A 201 -3.44 -4.96 -2.72
N ALA A 202 -3.10 -4.43 -1.53
CA ALA A 202 -1.73 -4.14 -1.15
C ALA A 202 -0.97 -5.35 -0.55
N ASP A 203 -1.63 -6.51 -0.32
CA ASP A 203 -1.00 -7.71 0.27
C ASP A 203 0.27 -8.13 -0.50
N LEU A 204 0.30 -7.90 -1.83
CA LEU A 204 1.44 -8.25 -2.69
C LEU A 204 2.74 -7.53 -2.32
N LEU A 205 2.65 -6.39 -1.62
CA LEU A 205 3.79 -5.59 -1.16
C LEU A 205 4.29 -6.03 0.23
N VAL A 206 3.55 -6.91 0.92
CA VAL A 206 3.90 -7.38 2.25
C VAL A 206 4.77 -8.64 2.13
N GLY A 207 6.08 -8.43 1.96
CA GLY A 207 7.06 -9.52 1.88
C GLY A 207 7.00 -10.49 3.06
N THR A 208 6.79 -10.01 4.28
CA THR A 208 6.60 -10.83 5.48
C THR A 208 5.48 -11.86 5.30
N TYR A 209 4.34 -11.46 4.72
CA TYR A 209 3.24 -12.38 4.41
C TYR A 209 3.63 -13.42 3.39
N ASN A 210 4.31 -12.99 2.33
CA ASN A 210 4.78 -13.89 1.29
C ASN A 210 5.76 -14.94 1.86
N TYR A 211 6.63 -14.56 2.81
CA TYR A 211 7.50 -15.52 3.49
C TYR A 211 6.72 -16.46 4.42
N LEU A 212 5.79 -15.93 5.22
CA LEU A 212 5.01 -16.73 6.17
C LEU A 212 4.08 -17.72 5.48
N ASP A 213 3.51 -17.36 4.31
CA ASP A 213 2.66 -18.23 3.49
C ASP A 213 3.40 -19.47 2.95
N LEU A 214 4.74 -19.43 2.90
CA LEU A 214 5.57 -20.58 2.53
C LEU A 214 5.82 -21.53 3.72
N THR A 215 5.49 -21.11 4.93
CA THR A 215 5.74 -21.89 6.16
C THR A 215 4.52 -22.74 6.53
N PRO A 216 4.70 -23.90 7.17
CA PRO A 216 3.59 -24.77 7.57
C PRO A 216 2.67 -24.16 8.64
N LEU A 217 3.13 -23.12 9.36
CA LEU A 217 2.33 -22.42 10.38
C LEU A 217 1.57 -21.21 9.81
N GLY A 218 1.84 -20.85 8.55
CA GLY A 218 1.25 -19.69 7.89
C GLY A 218 1.53 -18.37 8.63
N ARG A 219 0.64 -17.39 8.40
CA ARG A 219 0.79 -16.02 8.91
C ARG A 219 0.64 -15.89 10.42
N GLN A 220 -0.05 -16.83 11.08
CA GLN A 220 -0.35 -16.88 12.53
C GLN A 220 -1.16 -15.70 13.10
N LYS A 221 -1.13 -14.54 12.45
CA LYS A 221 -1.79 -13.29 12.81
C LYS A 221 -2.37 -12.63 11.55
N TYR A 222 -3.45 -11.89 11.70
CA TYR A 222 -3.97 -10.96 10.69
C TYR A 222 -3.17 -9.65 10.69
N ILE A 223 -3.32 -8.83 9.65
CA ILE A 223 -2.35 -7.77 9.34
C ILE A 223 -2.37 -6.64 10.37
N ASN A 224 -3.53 -6.41 10.98
CA ASN A 224 -3.73 -5.42 12.03
C ASN A 224 -3.32 -5.92 13.43
N GLU A 225 -2.88 -7.17 13.56
CA GLU A 225 -2.38 -7.75 14.83
C GLU A 225 -0.84 -7.74 14.92
N PHE A 226 -0.16 -7.29 13.85
CA PHE A 226 1.27 -7.02 13.87
C PHE A 226 1.54 -5.74 14.66
N LEU A 227 2.70 -5.71 15.33
CA LEU A 227 3.17 -4.55 16.07
C LEU A 227 4.07 -3.70 15.16
N HIS A 228 4.34 -2.46 15.56
CA HIS A 228 5.51 -1.74 15.02
C HIS A 228 6.77 -2.57 15.29
N HIS A 229 7.73 -2.59 14.37
CA HIS A 229 8.90 -3.47 14.47
C HIS A 229 9.75 -3.24 15.73
N ASP A 230 9.65 -2.05 16.35
CA ASP A 230 10.36 -1.68 17.56
C ASP A 230 9.61 -2.02 18.87
N LYS A 231 8.43 -2.64 18.76
CA LYS A 231 7.58 -3.04 19.90
C LYS A 231 7.55 -4.55 20.16
N TYR A 232 8.35 -5.34 19.44
CA TYR A 232 8.49 -6.77 19.70
C TYR A 232 9.46 -7.03 20.86
N ASP A 233 9.13 -7.98 21.74
CA ASP A 233 10.07 -8.53 22.72
C ASP A 233 11.05 -9.47 21.98
N VAL A 234 12.15 -8.92 21.44
CA VAL A 234 13.21 -9.66 20.73
C VAL A 234 14.49 -9.79 21.55
#